data_AF-A0A0S8KNR9-F1
#
_entry.id   AF-A0A0S8KNR9-F1
#
_cell.length_a   1.000
_cell.length_b   1.000
_cell.length_c   1.000
_cell.angle_alpha   90.00
_cell.angle_beta   90.00
_cell.angle_gamma   90.00
#
_symmetry.space_group_name_H-M   'P 1'
#
loop_
_entity.id
_entity.type
_entity.pdbx_description
1 polymer ?
#
loop_
_entity_poly.entity_id
_entity_poly.type
_entity_poly.pdbx_seq_one_letter_code
_entity_poly.pdbx_strand_id
1 'polypeptide(L)'
;MNEALLLIPAGYEPDRPVPLVVWLHAWGGYARQAWERNAWYPETITERGWLFLAPEAKPYRHVALLPLQHRTMEMINHISQTYAVDTSRIYLMGVSGGGYRAIVMAGKYPHEFAAVVDIKGPMDLERWYWEDHQGNPGPCLGPHREPMCNDIGNQPNATNRFQYQRFSGLYQTSGEFDGLVRNLQHVPVAILHNTGGDLDLDGDGELEYHIVHPHHSEDLRDALLYWNSDYEPWVSFFRGNHGTEPPESTIGELITWLEGQSLASRDVPEQLTIQTDESKQYYWLYIDQELDFPHTERWTTVETWYDRATGMISATVVDTQRAGLRFDLAQMDLEPASRYVVEERDLTSNAFWLYYREPEDGTLTVSTSNGSDHSLYIYPETAGKHIEVFRQAVDTTLDKYYEHDSDYYQQSQFLWLKKDDVFSPIVKFDLSSVPQGARVLSAALRLYVYRSRGDPDANLRVDSYRVNRAWVDSEADYTWAETGRQWAQPGCNGVPEDREGTPSSVHVIETTNTWSSFDVTAATQAWLDDPASNQGAVLKIETYTGWGWYELASAEHENASWRPELLLVYEHFPATATPTGTASPAPSSTPTVTVSPTLSATGRPYRAYVPIVIKPGT
;
A
#
# COMPACT_ATOMS: atom_id res chain seq x y z
N MET A 1 -7.66 -27.86 21.45
CA MET A 1 -6.31 -27.73 22.00
C MET A 1 -5.38 -27.48 20.83
N ASN A 2 -4.49 -26.49 20.92
CA ASN A 2 -3.46 -26.26 19.91
C ASN A 2 -2.43 -27.37 20.10
N GLU A 3 -2.40 -28.34 19.19
CA GLU A 3 -1.46 -29.45 19.21
C GLU A 3 -0.41 -29.23 18.11
N ALA A 4 0.78 -29.79 18.29
CA ALA A 4 1.81 -29.80 17.25
C ALA A 4 2.71 -31.03 17.45
N LEU A 5 3.34 -31.46 16.35
CA LEU A 5 4.50 -32.34 16.41
C LEU A 5 5.75 -31.45 16.43
N LEU A 6 6.57 -31.60 17.47
CA LEU A 6 7.88 -30.97 17.56
C LEU A 6 8.94 -32.07 17.62
N LEU A 7 9.93 -31.99 16.74
CA LEU A 7 11.11 -32.85 16.77
C LEU A 7 12.31 -32.02 17.17
N ILE A 8 13.04 -32.54 18.15
CA ILE A 8 14.25 -31.92 18.70
C ILE A 8 15.44 -32.73 18.17
N PRO A 9 16.40 -32.09 17.48
CA PRO A 9 17.53 -32.79 16.90
C PRO A 9 18.44 -33.37 17.98
N ALA A 10 19.14 -34.45 17.63
CA ALA A 10 20.17 -35.02 18.51
C ALA A 10 21.27 -33.98 18.76
N GLY A 11 21.68 -33.80 20.01
CA GLY A 11 22.69 -32.81 20.40
C GLY A 11 22.17 -31.37 20.49
N TYR A 12 20.85 -31.14 20.51
CA TYR A 12 20.28 -29.84 20.85
C TYR A 12 20.69 -29.40 22.27
N GLU A 13 21.16 -28.15 22.38
CA GLU A 13 21.55 -27.52 23.64
C GLU A 13 20.71 -26.24 23.89
N PRO A 14 20.08 -26.06 25.06
CA PRO A 14 19.20 -24.92 25.33
C PRO A 14 19.85 -23.53 25.27
N ASP A 15 21.17 -23.45 25.22
CA ASP A 15 21.96 -22.21 25.14
C ASP A 15 22.54 -21.96 23.73
N ARG A 16 22.26 -22.84 22.75
CA ARG A 16 22.72 -22.71 21.37
C ARG A 16 21.55 -22.61 20.39
N PRO A 17 21.19 -21.40 19.92
CA PRO A 17 20.13 -21.23 18.93
C PRO A 17 20.37 -22.03 17.65
N VAL A 18 19.33 -22.72 17.18
CA VAL A 18 19.34 -23.50 15.92
C VAL A 18 18.16 -23.09 15.03
N PRO A 19 18.27 -23.25 13.69
CA PRO A 19 17.17 -23.01 12.78
C PRO A 19 15.91 -23.81 13.11
N LEU A 20 14.77 -23.29 12.69
CA LEU A 20 13.46 -23.92 12.81
C LEU A 20 12.82 -24.08 11.43
N VAL A 21 12.44 -25.31 11.08
CA VAL A 21 11.57 -25.57 9.93
C VAL A 21 10.14 -25.78 10.41
N VAL A 22 9.21 -24.99 9.88
CA VAL A 22 7.77 -25.11 10.11
C VAL A 22 7.15 -25.83 8.92
N TRP A 23 6.63 -27.03 9.13
CA TRP A 23 6.03 -27.89 8.12
C TRP A 23 4.50 -27.83 8.15
N LEU A 24 3.89 -27.35 7.06
CA LEU A 24 2.45 -27.33 6.89
C LEU A 24 1.99 -28.59 6.15
N HIS A 25 0.97 -29.27 6.70
CA HIS A 25 0.49 -30.55 6.19
C HIS A 25 -0.20 -30.43 4.81
N ALA A 26 -0.40 -31.55 4.10
CA ALA A 26 -1.14 -31.56 2.82
C ALA A 26 -2.65 -31.29 3.00
N TRP A 27 -3.37 -31.03 1.91
CA TRP A 27 -4.82 -30.79 1.90
C TRP A 27 -5.59 -31.88 2.67
N GLY A 28 -6.35 -31.49 3.71
CA GLY A 28 -7.10 -32.41 4.58
C GLY A 28 -6.28 -33.18 5.64
N GLY A 29 -4.97 -32.95 5.67
CA GLY A 29 -4.00 -33.62 6.55
C GLY A 29 -4.02 -33.21 8.02
N TYR A 30 -2.97 -33.59 8.74
CA TYR A 30 -2.77 -33.32 10.18
C TYR A 30 -1.28 -33.33 10.53
N ALA A 31 -0.91 -32.74 11.67
CA ALA A 31 0.49 -32.56 12.10
C ALA A 31 1.35 -33.84 12.01
N ARG A 32 0.82 -34.97 12.51
CA ARG A 32 1.54 -36.25 12.58
C ARG A 32 1.85 -36.87 11.22
N GLN A 33 1.14 -36.46 10.17
CA GLN A 33 1.36 -36.92 8.81
C GLN A 33 2.78 -36.58 8.32
N ALA A 34 3.39 -35.51 8.84
CA ALA A 34 4.77 -35.16 8.51
C ALA A 34 5.74 -36.31 8.84
N TRP A 35 5.48 -37.05 9.92
CA TRP A 35 6.25 -38.25 10.27
C TRP A 35 5.72 -39.52 9.61
N GLU A 36 4.40 -39.69 9.53
CA GLU A 36 3.82 -40.97 9.09
C GLU A 36 3.89 -41.20 7.59
N ARG A 37 3.99 -40.14 6.78
CA ARG A 37 4.02 -40.22 5.32
C ARG A 37 5.21 -39.52 4.68
N ASN A 38 5.82 -38.58 5.39
CA ASN A 38 6.88 -37.72 4.86
C ASN A 38 8.15 -37.80 5.72
N ALA A 39 8.40 -38.91 6.45
CA ALA A 39 9.43 -39.03 7.50
C ALA A 39 10.83 -38.53 7.07
N TRP A 40 11.18 -38.71 5.80
CA TRP A 40 12.42 -38.26 5.20
C TRP A 40 12.72 -36.76 5.42
N TYR A 41 11.72 -35.87 5.32
CA TYR A 41 11.93 -34.43 5.52
C TYR A 41 12.33 -34.11 6.97
N PRO A 42 11.52 -34.44 8.01
CA PRO A 42 11.90 -34.23 9.39
C PRO A 42 13.18 -34.96 9.78
N GLU A 43 13.46 -36.15 9.24
CA GLU A 43 14.73 -36.86 9.46
C GLU A 43 15.91 -36.04 8.94
N THR A 44 15.91 -35.66 7.67
CA THR A 44 16.97 -34.84 7.06
C THR A 44 17.19 -33.51 7.80
N ILE A 45 16.11 -32.85 8.21
CA ILE A 45 16.15 -31.58 8.95
C ILE A 45 16.76 -31.77 10.34
N THR A 46 16.34 -32.81 11.07
CA THR A 46 16.86 -33.08 12.42
C THR A 46 18.29 -33.63 12.40
N GLU A 47 18.70 -34.39 11.37
CA GLU A 47 20.09 -34.79 11.12
C GLU A 47 21.00 -33.57 10.86
N ARG A 48 20.47 -32.51 10.26
CA ARG A 48 21.19 -31.22 10.10
C ARG A 48 21.36 -30.46 11.43
N GLY A 49 20.72 -30.91 12.50
CA GLY A 49 20.73 -30.26 13.80
C GLY A 49 19.68 -29.17 13.98
N TRP A 50 18.62 -29.16 13.17
CA TRP A 50 17.58 -28.12 13.18
C TRP A 50 16.31 -28.61 13.87
N LEU A 51 15.55 -27.68 14.44
CA LEU A 51 14.22 -27.96 15.00
C LEU A 51 13.21 -28.15 13.87
N PHE A 52 12.27 -29.06 14.06
CA PHE A 52 11.16 -29.29 13.13
C PHE A 52 9.83 -29.18 13.85
N LEU A 53 8.95 -28.30 13.37
CA LEU A 53 7.61 -28.05 13.92
C LEU A 53 6.55 -28.33 12.86
N ALA A 54 5.61 -29.23 13.13
CA ALA A 54 4.40 -29.39 12.33
C ALA A 54 3.15 -29.05 13.16
N PRO A 55 2.53 -27.87 12.96
CA PRO A 55 1.32 -27.47 13.67
C PRO A 55 0.09 -28.32 13.30
N GLU A 56 -0.81 -28.57 14.26
CA GLU A 56 -2.13 -29.13 13.98
C GLU A 56 -3.08 -28.03 13.48
N ALA A 57 -3.83 -28.33 12.42
CA ALA A 57 -4.73 -27.37 11.80
C ALA A 57 -6.20 -27.57 12.17
N LYS A 58 -6.55 -28.59 12.96
CA LYS A 58 -7.95 -28.84 13.38
C LYS A 58 -8.61 -27.58 13.99
N PRO A 59 -9.85 -27.25 13.61
CA PRO A 59 -10.70 -27.96 12.64
C PRO A 59 -10.44 -27.60 11.16
N TYR A 60 -9.66 -26.57 10.87
CA TYR A 60 -9.43 -25.96 9.56
C TYR A 60 -8.29 -26.64 8.77
N ARG A 61 -8.59 -27.75 8.08
CA ARG A 61 -7.56 -28.59 7.42
C ARG A 61 -7.32 -28.32 5.94
N HIS A 62 -7.99 -27.34 5.35
CA HIS A 62 -7.97 -27.12 3.91
C HIS A 62 -7.56 -25.70 3.58
N VAL A 63 -8.47 -24.73 3.72
CA VAL A 63 -8.24 -23.32 3.38
C VAL A 63 -7.35 -22.64 4.43
N ALA A 64 -6.50 -21.71 3.98
CA ALA A 64 -5.66 -20.87 4.83
C ALA A 64 -6.46 -19.84 5.64
N LEU A 65 -7.53 -20.24 6.35
CA LEU A 65 -8.41 -19.31 7.07
C LEU A 65 -7.65 -18.50 8.13
N LEU A 66 -8.05 -17.25 8.38
CA LEU A 66 -7.38 -16.36 9.34
C LEU A 66 -7.14 -17.01 10.72
N PRO A 67 -8.09 -17.71 11.36
CA PRO A 67 -7.83 -18.34 12.65
C PRO A 67 -6.73 -19.41 12.62
N LEU A 68 -6.53 -20.07 11.47
CA LEU A 68 -5.43 -21.01 11.27
C LEU A 68 -4.09 -20.27 11.12
N GLN A 69 -4.08 -19.16 10.39
CA GLN A 69 -2.89 -18.33 10.21
C GLN A 69 -2.39 -17.81 11.56
N HIS A 70 -3.28 -17.17 12.34
CA HIS A 70 -2.95 -16.65 13.68
C HIS A 70 -2.43 -17.72 14.61
N ARG A 71 -3.11 -18.87 14.66
CA ARG A 71 -2.69 -20.00 15.51
C ARG A 71 -1.31 -20.53 15.13
N THR A 72 -0.98 -20.53 13.85
CA THR A 72 0.33 -20.97 13.37
C THR A 72 1.42 -20.01 13.85
N MET A 73 1.21 -18.70 13.73
CA MET A 73 2.15 -17.70 14.27
C MET A 73 2.26 -17.75 15.80
N GLU A 74 1.15 -17.91 16.52
CA GLU A 74 1.15 -18.13 17.97
C GLU A 74 2.01 -19.34 18.37
N MET A 75 1.94 -20.44 17.60
CA MET A 75 2.73 -21.64 17.84
C MET A 75 4.22 -21.39 17.57
N ILE A 76 4.57 -20.73 16.46
CA ILE A 76 5.96 -20.37 16.14
C ILE A 76 6.55 -19.50 17.26
N ASN A 77 5.79 -18.50 17.72
CA ASN A 77 6.19 -17.63 18.83
C ASN A 77 6.37 -18.41 20.13
N HIS A 78 5.45 -19.31 20.45
CA HIS A 78 5.55 -20.15 21.63
C HIS A 78 6.80 -21.05 21.61
N ILE A 79 7.10 -21.68 20.46
CA ILE A 79 8.29 -22.51 20.29
C ILE A 79 9.56 -21.66 20.40
N SER A 80 9.60 -20.49 19.77
CA SER A 80 10.76 -19.59 19.81
C SER A 80 11.03 -19.00 21.21
N GLN A 81 10.01 -18.91 22.06
CA GLN A 81 10.16 -18.52 23.47
C GLN A 81 10.56 -19.68 24.39
N THR A 82 10.31 -20.92 23.98
CA THR A 82 10.50 -22.12 24.81
C THR A 82 11.78 -22.87 24.48
N TYR A 83 12.22 -22.81 23.23
CA TYR A 83 13.42 -23.47 22.71
C TYR A 83 14.38 -22.42 22.14
N ALA A 84 15.67 -22.76 22.09
CA ALA A 84 16.72 -21.97 21.48
C ALA A 84 16.57 -22.01 19.95
N VAL A 85 15.64 -21.19 19.46
CA VAL A 85 15.42 -20.97 18.03
C VAL A 85 16.26 -19.78 17.59
N ASP A 86 17.00 -19.96 16.51
CA ASP A 86 17.57 -18.85 15.76
C ASP A 86 16.45 -18.19 14.95
N THR A 87 15.86 -17.12 15.49
CA THR A 87 14.73 -16.43 14.87
C THR A 87 15.09 -15.76 13.54
N SER A 88 16.39 -15.61 13.24
CA SER A 88 16.83 -15.16 11.91
C SER A 88 16.77 -16.27 10.85
N ARG A 89 16.50 -17.52 11.24
CA ARG A 89 16.48 -18.73 10.39
C ARG A 89 15.27 -19.60 10.69
N ILE A 90 14.08 -19.00 10.57
CA ILE A 90 12.81 -19.71 10.53
C ILE A 90 12.43 -19.91 9.06
N TYR A 91 12.21 -21.17 8.67
CA TYR A 91 11.81 -21.54 7.31
C TYR A 91 10.40 -22.11 7.32
N LEU A 92 9.59 -21.73 6.32
CA LEU A 92 8.23 -22.25 6.16
C LEU A 92 8.17 -23.17 4.95
N MET A 93 7.62 -24.37 5.10
CA MET A 93 7.63 -25.39 4.05
C MET A 93 6.33 -26.20 4.09
N GLY A 94 5.88 -26.68 2.94
CA GLY A 94 4.81 -27.67 2.90
C GLY A 94 4.60 -28.29 1.54
N VAL A 95 3.76 -29.31 1.50
CA VAL A 95 3.44 -30.07 0.29
C VAL A 95 1.96 -29.97 -0.07
N SER A 96 1.63 -29.77 -1.34
CA SER A 96 0.26 -29.66 -1.85
C SER A 96 -0.49 -28.56 -1.10
N GLY A 97 -1.57 -28.89 -0.39
CA GLY A 97 -2.27 -27.99 0.53
C GLY A 97 -1.35 -27.29 1.56
N GLY A 98 -0.18 -27.85 1.86
CA GLY A 98 0.81 -27.23 2.75
C GLY A 98 1.69 -26.21 2.04
N GLY A 99 2.03 -26.45 0.77
CA GLY A 99 2.90 -25.58 -0.03
C GLY A 99 2.22 -24.23 -0.31
N TYR A 100 0.96 -24.25 -0.78
CA TYR A 100 0.23 -22.99 -0.98
C TYR A 100 -0.02 -22.26 0.35
N ARG A 101 -0.31 -22.97 1.45
CA ARG A 101 -0.45 -22.33 2.77
C ARG A 101 0.85 -21.72 3.24
N ALA A 102 2.00 -22.30 2.89
CA ALA A 102 3.30 -21.72 3.19
C ALA A 102 3.46 -20.38 2.45
N ILE A 103 3.11 -20.33 1.16
CA ILE A 103 3.14 -19.10 0.35
C ILE A 103 2.17 -18.04 0.89
N VAL A 104 0.92 -18.39 1.20
CA VAL A 104 -0.06 -17.47 1.78
C VAL A 104 0.45 -16.91 3.11
N MET A 105 0.93 -17.77 4.02
CA MET A 105 1.48 -17.35 5.31
C MET A 105 2.70 -16.44 5.13
N ALA A 106 3.63 -16.78 4.24
CA ALA A 106 4.80 -15.94 3.97
C ALA A 106 4.38 -14.59 3.39
N GLY A 107 3.39 -14.52 2.49
CA GLY A 107 2.87 -13.25 1.98
C GLY A 107 2.17 -12.43 3.08
N LYS A 108 1.54 -13.07 4.06
CA LYS A 108 0.90 -12.41 5.21
C LYS A 108 1.89 -11.97 6.30
N TYR A 109 3.07 -12.58 6.37
CA TYR A 109 4.10 -12.33 7.38
C TYR A 109 5.51 -12.35 6.76
N PRO A 110 5.79 -11.50 5.75
CA PRO A 110 6.99 -11.65 4.92
C PRO A 110 8.30 -11.39 5.66
N HIS A 111 8.26 -10.65 6.77
CA HIS A 111 9.42 -10.31 7.59
C HIS A 111 9.75 -11.37 8.66
N GLU A 112 8.93 -12.41 8.81
CA GLU A 112 9.10 -13.45 9.84
C GLU A 112 9.89 -14.68 9.35
N PHE A 113 10.01 -14.84 8.03
CA PHE A 113 10.57 -16.06 7.42
C PHE A 113 11.84 -15.76 6.61
N ALA A 114 12.90 -16.50 6.93
CA ALA A 114 14.14 -16.48 6.17
C ALA A 114 13.97 -17.11 4.78
N ALA A 115 13.06 -18.07 4.60
CA ALA A 115 12.71 -18.60 3.29
C ALA A 115 11.39 -19.36 3.35
N VAL A 116 10.74 -19.47 2.20
CA VAL A 116 9.52 -20.26 2.03
C VAL A 116 9.69 -21.30 0.92
N VAL A 117 9.12 -22.49 1.12
CA VAL A 117 9.17 -23.59 0.17
C VAL A 117 7.76 -24.05 -0.17
N ASP A 118 7.43 -23.92 -1.46
CA ASP A 118 6.28 -24.59 -2.07
C ASP A 118 6.71 -25.92 -2.70
N ILE A 119 5.99 -26.98 -2.36
CA ILE A 119 6.06 -28.26 -3.06
C ILE A 119 4.66 -28.52 -3.60
N LYS A 120 4.46 -28.38 -4.92
CA LYS A 120 3.25 -28.73 -5.69
C LYS A 120 1.94 -28.13 -5.15
N GLY A 121 1.97 -26.87 -4.70
CA GLY A 121 0.82 -26.20 -4.08
C GLY A 121 -0.15 -25.54 -5.09
N PRO A 122 -1.47 -25.55 -4.83
CA PRO A 122 -2.45 -24.80 -5.63
C PRO A 122 -2.47 -23.32 -5.24
N MET A 123 -1.85 -22.47 -6.06
CA MET A 123 -1.57 -21.06 -5.73
C MET A 123 -2.77 -20.13 -5.86
N ASP A 124 -3.69 -20.46 -6.77
CA ASP A 124 -4.94 -19.74 -7.01
C ASP A 124 -6.13 -20.67 -6.71
N LEU A 125 -6.82 -20.45 -5.59
CA LEU A 125 -7.92 -21.32 -5.15
C LEU A 125 -9.17 -21.17 -6.03
N GLU A 126 -9.43 -19.99 -6.60
CA GLU A 126 -10.57 -19.80 -7.52
C GLU A 126 -10.31 -20.59 -8.81
N ARG A 127 -9.11 -20.45 -9.37
CA ARG A 127 -8.71 -21.21 -10.54
C ARG A 127 -8.67 -22.71 -10.28
N TRP A 128 -8.06 -23.14 -9.17
CA TRP A 128 -7.99 -24.55 -8.79
C TRP A 128 -9.39 -25.16 -8.57
N TYR A 129 -10.35 -24.40 -8.04
CA TYR A 129 -11.74 -24.83 -7.95
C TYR A 129 -12.31 -25.19 -9.33
N TRP A 130 -12.00 -24.44 -10.38
CA TRP A 130 -12.50 -24.72 -11.73
C TRP A 130 -11.73 -25.82 -12.47
N GLU A 131 -10.51 -26.11 -12.04
CA GLU A 131 -9.64 -27.17 -12.56
C GLU A 131 -9.95 -28.57 -12.03
N ASP A 132 -11.12 -28.81 -11.42
CA ASP A 132 -11.53 -30.17 -11.06
C ASP A 132 -11.84 -31.03 -12.29
N HIS A 133 -11.41 -32.28 -12.25
CA HIS A 133 -11.43 -33.19 -13.40
C HIS A 133 -12.41 -34.35 -13.25
N GLN A 134 -13.03 -34.50 -12.08
CA GLN A 134 -14.08 -35.50 -11.91
C GLN A 134 -15.28 -35.10 -12.77
N GLY A 135 -15.77 -36.03 -13.61
CA GLY A 135 -16.77 -35.86 -14.67
C GLY A 135 -18.18 -35.35 -14.28
N ASN A 136 -18.21 -34.23 -13.56
CA ASN A 136 -19.31 -33.42 -13.06
C ASN A 136 -20.16 -34.04 -11.94
N PRO A 137 -20.35 -33.31 -10.82
CA PRO A 137 -21.61 -33.45 -10.10
C PRO A 137 -22.14 -32.14 -9.49
N GLY A 138 -22.01 -30.97 -10.13
CA GLY A 138 -22.66 -29.73 -9.63
C GLY A 138 -21.85 -28.92 -8.60
N PRO A 139 -22.40 -27.77 -8.15
CA PRO A 139 -21.67 -26.78 -7.34
C PRO A 139 -21.20 -27.38 -6.01
N CYS A 140 -19.97 -27.06 -5.60
CA CYS A 140 -19.38 -27.48 -4.33
C CYS A 140 -19.21 -29.00 -4.13
N LEU A 141 -19.17 -29.78 -5.20
CA LEU A 141 -18.88 -31.22 -5.12
C LEU A 141 -17.53 -31.55 -5.74
N GLY A 142 -16.77 -32.42 -5.09
CA GLY A 142 -15.43 -32.84 -5.51
C GLY A 142 -14.41 -32.76 -4.37
N PRO A 143 -13.25 -33.42 -4.53
CA PRO A 143 -12.29 -33.64 -3.44
C PRO A 143 -11.64 -32.37 -2.90
N HIS A 144 -11.52 -31.32 -3.72
CA HIS A 144 -11.03 -30.00 -3.28
C HIS A 144 -12.15 -28.94 -3.26
N ARG A 145 -13.16 -29.04 -4.12
CA ARG A 145 -14.31 -28.12 -4.18
C ARG A 145 -15.16 -28.13 -2.91
N GLU A 146 -15.54 -29.32 -2.44
CA GLU A 146 -16.40 -29.45 -1.25
C GLU A 146 -15.73 -28.84 -0.01
N PRO A 147 -14.47 -29.13 0.31
CA PRO A 147 -13.79 -28.47 1.42
C PRO A 147 -13.68 -26.95 1.29
N MET A 148 -13.41 -26.41 0.09
CA MET A 148 -13.38 -24.96 -0.13
C MET A 148 -14.74 -24.33 0.16
N CYS A 149 -15.82 -24.92 -0.33
CA CYS A 149 -17.16 -24.42 -0.05
C CYS A 149 -17.56 -24.57 1.42
N ASN A 150 -17.09 -25.62 2.11
CA ASN A 150 -17.34 -25.77 3.54
C ASN A 150 -16.61 -24.69 4.37
N ASP A 151 -15.40 -24.31 3.98
CA ASP A 151 -14.59 -23.32 4.68
C ASP A 151 -14.96 -21.86 4.30
N ILE A 152 -15.22 -21.58 3.02
CA ILE A 152 -15.51 -20.23 2.48
C ILE A 152 -17.01 -19.94 2.38
N GLY A 153 -17.84 -20.98 2.26
CA GLY A 153 -19.31 -20.92 2.30
C GLY A 153 -20.02 -21.17 0.97
N ASN A 154 -19.36 -21.00 -0.19
CA ASN A 154 -19.96 -21.26 -1.51
C ASN A 154 -18.88 -21.37 -2.60
N GLN A 155 -19.25 -21.79 -3.81
CA GLN A 155 -18.38 -21.76 -4.99
C GLN A 155 -17.97 -20.31 -5.34
N PRO A 156 -16.87 -20.09 -6.08
CA PRO A 156 -16.46 -18.75 -6.49
C PRO A 156 -17.58 -18.00 -7.22
N ASN A 157 -17.90 -16.80 -6.74
CA ASN A 157 -18.86 -15.87 -7.34
C ASN A 157 -18.55 -14.44 -6.90
N ALA A 158 -19.20 -13.45 -7.50
CA ALA A 158 -18.93 -12.03 -7.23
C ALA A 158 -19.03 -11.64 -5.74
N THR A 159 -19.87 -12.30 -4.94
CA THR A 159 -20.09 -11.96 -3.53
C THR A 159 -19.02 -12.51 -2.60
N ASN A 160 -18.41 -13.67 -2.91
CA ASN A 160 -17.39 -14.30 -2.06
C ASN A 160 -16.01 -14.37 -2.72
N ARG A 161 -15.82 -13.74 -3.89
CA ARG A 161 -14.55 -13.75 -4.63
C ARG A 161 -13.38 -13.26 -3.78
N PHE A 162 -13.61 -12.23 -2.97
CA PHE A 162 -12.62 -11.73 -2.01
C PHE A 162 -12.09 -12.84 -1.09
N GLN A 163 -12.95 -13.75 -0.64
CA GLN A 163 -12.53 -14.87 0.23
C GLN A 163 -11.63 -15.87 -0.50
N TYR A 164 -11.89 -16.16 -1.78
CA TYR A 164 -10.99 -16.99 -2.58
C TYR A 164 -9.64 -16.29 -2.80
N GLN A 165 -9.67 -15.00 -3.12
CA GLN A 165 -8.45 -14.20 -3.33
C GLN A 165 -7.59 -14.09 -2.07
N ARG A 166 -8.18 -13.79 -0.91
CA ARG A 166 -7.43 -13.56 0.34
C ARG A 166 -6.74 -14.80 0.91
N PHE A 167 -7.17 -15.99 0.47
CA PHE A 167 -6.60 -17.28 0.85
C PHE A 167 -5.81 -17.93 -0.28
N SER A 168 -5.56 -17.21 -1.37
CA SER A 168 -4.69 -17.63 -2.48
C SER A 168 -3.32 -16.95 -2.36
N GLY A 169 -2.27 -17.62 -2.80
CA GLY A 169 -0.93 -17.04 -2.88
C GLY A 169 -0.85 -15.99 -3.98
N LEU A 170 -1.51 -16.26 -5.10
CA LEU A 170 -1.67 -15.35 -6.23
C LEU A 170 -3.04 -15.56 -6.89
N TYR A 171 -3.43 -14.63 -7.75
CA TYR A 171 -4.52 -14.77 -8.70
C TYR A 171 -4.24 -13.90 -9.92
N GLN A 172 -4.86 -14.20 -11.05
CA GLN A 172 -4.71 -13.40 -12.27
C GLN A 172 -5.89 -12.47 -12.49
N THR A 173 -5.61 -11.20 -12.79
CA THR A 173 -6.61 -10.21 -13.19
C THR A 173 -6.19 -9.62 -14.53
N SER A 174 -7.01 -9.80 -15.57
CA SER A 174 -6.75 -9.23 -16.91
C SER A 174 -5.40 -9.59 -17.54
N GLY A 175 -4.81 -10.74 -17.17
CA GLY A 175 -3.52 -11.21 -17.67
C GLY A 175 -2.31 -10.76 -16.85
N GLU A 176 -2.52 -10.03 -15.76
CA GLU A 176 -1.47 -9.63 -14.81
C GLU A 176 -1.53 -10.50 -13.54
N PHE A 177 -0.36 -10.76 -12.95
CA PHE A 177 -0.25 -11.47 -11.68
C PHE A 177 -0.51 -10.53 -10.50
N ASP A 178 -1.36 -10.96 -9.59
CA ASP A 178 -1.73 -10.20 -8.40
C ASP A 178 -1.90 -11.15 -7.19
N GLY A 179 -2.18 -10.61 -6.00
CA GLY A 179 -2.36 -11.33 -4.75
C GLY A 179 -1.19 -11.14 -3.79
N LEU A 180 -1.07 -12.06 -2.83
CA LEU A 180 -0.10 -11.98 -1.74
C LEU A 180 1.35 -12.20 -2.20
N VAL A 181 1.55 -12.72 -3.41
CA VAL A 181 2.86 -12.90 -4.03
C VAL A 181 3.65 -11.58 -4.11
N ARG A 182 2.99 -10.43 -4.25
CA ARG A 182 3.67 -9.12 -4.25
C ARG A 182 4.39 -8.84 -2.92
N ASN A 183 3.86 -9.35 -1.81
CA ASN A 183 4.45 -9.18 -0.48
C ASN A 183 5.74 -10.01 -0.30
N LEU A 184 6.03 -10.93 -1.23
CA LEU A 184 7.20 -11.82 -1.19
C LEU A 184 8.44 -11.20 -1.85
N GLN A 185 8.39 -9.93 -2.27
CA GLN A 185 9.51 -9.24 -2.92
C GLN A 185 10.86 -9.46 -2.21
N HIS A 186 10.88 -9.46 -0.88
CA HIS A 186 12.09 -9.62 -0.06
C HIS A 186 12.22 -11.00 0.61
N VAL A 187 11.49 -12.00 0.13
CA VAL A 187 11.46 -13.36 0.69
C VAL A 187 11.96 -14.37 -0.34
N PRO A 188 13.07 -15.10 -0.09
CA PRO A 188 13.50 -16.19 -0.95
C PRO A 188 12.45 -17.30 -1.01
N VAL A 189 12.08 -17.69 -2.23
CA VAL A 189 11.09 -18.73 -2.50
C VAL A 189 11.73 -19.91 -3.24
N ALA A 190 11.50 -21.11 -2.74
CA ALA A 190 11.79 -22.35 -3.44
C ALA A 190 10.49 -23.01 -3.93
N ILE A 191 10.49 -23.50 -5.18
CA ILE A 191 9.32 -24.02 -5.87
C ILE A 191 9.66 -25.38 -6.47
N LEU A 192 8.92 -26.42 -6.08
CA LEU A 192 9.09 -27.77 -6.57
C LEU A 192 7.78 -28.32 -7.10
N HIS A 193 7.76 -28.88 -8.31
CA HIS A 193 6.55 -29.50 -8.86
C HIS A 193 6.85 -30.73 -9.70
N ASN A 194 5.97 -31.74 -9.64
CA ASN A 194 6.02 -32.88 -10.55
C ASN A 194 5.51 -32.51 -11.95
N THR A 195 5.96 -33.20 -13.00
CA THR A 195 5.59 -32.89 -14.40
C THR A 195 4.66 -33.91 -15.07
N GLY A 196 4.45 -35.08 -14.48
CA GLY A 196 3.55 -36.11 -15.03
C GLY A 196 2.11 -35.94 -14.54
N GLY A 197 1.15 -36.49 -15.28
CA GLY A 197 -0.23 -36.53 -14.85
C GLY A 197 -0.47 -37.56 -13.74
N ASP A 198 -1.61 -37.42 -13.09
CA ASP A 198 -1.98 -38.08 -11.84
C ASP A 198 -3.02 -39.17 -12.03
N LEU A 199 -3.92 -39.00 -12.99
CA LEU A 199 -5.05 -39.89 -13.22
C LEU A 199 -5.24 -40.16 -14.72
N ASP A 200 -5.70 -41.37 -15.03
CA ASP A 200 -6.20 -41.82 -16.34
C ASP A 200 -7.73 -41.95 -16.18
N LEU A 201 -8.48 -40.91 -16.60
CA LEU A 201 -9.93 -40.86 -16.39
C LEU A 201 -10.73 -41.43 -17.57
N ASP A 202 -10.12 -41.52 -18.75
CA ASP A 202 -10.69 -42.04 -19.98
C ASP A 202 -10.30 -43.50 -20.26
N GLY A 203 -9.40 -44.07 -19.46
CA GLY A 203 -9.02 -45.47 -19.48
C GLY A 203 -8.13 -45.85 -20.66
N ASP A 204 -7.42 -44.88 -21.24
CA ASP A 204 -6.56 -45.08 -22.42
C ASP A 204 -5.13 -45.51 -22.04
N GLY A 205 -4.82 -45.51 -20.74
CA GLY A 205 -3.54 -45.89 -20.17
C GLY A 205 -2.57 -44.73 -19.97
N GLU A 206 -2.94 -43.50 -20.36
CA GLU A 206 -2.13 -42.30 -20.19
C GLU A 206 -2.60 -41.47 -18.98
N LEU A 207 -1.67 -41.09 -18.11
CA LEU A 207 -1.96 -40.22 -16.98
C LEU A 207 -1.88 -38.77 -17.47
N GLU A 208 -3.01 -38.20 -17.87
CA GLU A 208 -3.10 -36.82 -18.40
C GLU A 208 -3.70 -35.80 -17.42
N TYR A 209 -4.39 -36.26 -16.37
CA TYR A 209 -5.15 -35.38 -15.47
C TYR A 209 -4.34 -35.02 -14.23
N HIS A 210 -4.37 -33.75 -13.80
CA HIS A 210 -3.59 -33.27 -12.65
C HIS A 210 -4.47 -32.95 -11.42
N ILE A 211 -4.03 -33.34 -10.22
CA ILE A 211 -4.62 -32.93 -8.94
C ILE A 211 -4.30 -31.47 -8.68
N VAL A 212 -3.04 -31.07 -8.91
CA VAL A 212 -2.59 -29.68 -8.98
C VAL A 212 -1.77 -29.58 -10.27
N HIS A 213 -2.16 -28.68 -11.17
CA HIS A 213 -1.45 -28.51 -12.43
C HIS A 213 -0.08 -27.87 -12.23
N PRO A 214 0.95 -28.27 -12.99
CA PRO A 214 2.28 -27.66 -12.94
C PRO A 214 2.28 -26.13 -13.12
N HIS A 215 1.30 -25.59 -13.86
CA HIS A 215 1.22 -24.15 -14.07
C HIS A 215 1.01 -23.36 -12.77
N HIS A 216 0.51 -23.94 -11.67
CA HIS A 216 0.43 -23.21 -10.39
C HIS A 216 1.82 -22.81 -9.89
N SER A 217 2.83 -23.68 -10.06
CA SER A 217 4.22 -23.36 -9.72
C SER A 217 4.90 -22.49 -10.78
N GLU A 218 4.54 -22.62 -12.06
CA GLU A 218 5.03 -21.73 -13.12
C GLU A 218 4.50 -20.30 -12.93
N ASP A 219 3.20 -20.17 -12.65
CA ASP A 219 2.51 -18.91 -12.34
C ASP A 219 3.13 -18.26 -11.10
N LEU A 220 3.48 -19.03 -10.05
CA LEU A 220 4.18 -18.50 -8.88
C LEU A 220 5.58 -17.97 -9.22
N ARG A 221 6.37 -18.74 -9.98
CA ARG A 221 7.69 -18.30 -10.45
C ARG A 221 7.57 -17.00 -11.23
N ASP A 222 6.65 -16.96 -12.20
CA ASP A 222 6.50 -15.82 -13.11
C ASP A 222 5.94 -14.59 -12.38
N ALA A 223 5.05 -14.79 -11.40
CA ALA A 223 4.55 -13.73 -10.54
C ALA A 223 5.64 -13.13 -9.64
N LEU A 224 6.55 -13.95 -9.08
CA LEU A 224 7.68 -13.43 -8.30
C LEU A 224 8.62 -12.56 -9.14
N LEU A 225 8.87 -12.96 -10.39
CA LEU A 225 9.66 -12.17 -11.33
C LEU A 225 8.92 -10.90 -11.77
N TYR A 226 7.61 -10.98 -12.00
CA TYR A 226 6.76 -9.84 -12.34
C TYR A 226 6.77 -8.76 -11.25
N TRP A 227 6.70 -9.17 -9.98
CA TRP A 227 6.76 -8.28 -8.81
C TRP A 227 8.19 -7.94 -8.36
N ASN A 228 9.19 -8.14 -9.22
CA ASN A 228 10.57 -7.76 -9.01
C ASN A 228 11.16 -8.29 -7.68
N SER A 229 10.98 -9.58 -7.42
CA SER A 229 11.62 -10.28 -6.29
C SER A 229 13.13 -10.02 -6.27
N ASP A 230 13.66 -9.70 -5.09
CA ASP A 230 15.09 -9.51 -4.84
C ASP A 230 15.89 -10.82 -5.03
N TYR A 231 15.19 -11.95 -4.98
CA TYR A 231 15.76 -13.28 -5.10
C TYR A 231 15.21 -13.97 -6.33
N GLU A 232 16.10 -14.53 -7.14
CA GLU A 232 15.71 -15.49 -8.17
C GLU A 232 15.06 -16.71 -7.47
N PRO A 233 13.83 -17.09 -7.85
CA PRO A 233 13.17 -18.24 -7.25
C PRO A 233 13.97 -19.52 -7.52
N TRP A 234 14.21 -20.32 -6.48
CA TRP A 234 14.84 -21.63 -6.63
C TRP A 234 13.80 -22.60 -7.17
N VAL A 235 13.99 -23.14 -8.38
CA VAL A 235 12.96 -23.95 -9.05
C VAL A 235 13.47 -25.34 -9.39
N SER A 236 12.70 -26.37 -9.07
CA SER A 236 12.99 -27.75 -9.46
C SER A 236 11.73 -28.51 -9.89
N PHE A 237 11.62 -28.77 -11.19
CA PHE A 237 10.63 -29.69 -11.74
C PHE A 237 11.16 -31.12 -11.83
N PHE A 238 10.36 -32.09 -11.43
CA PHE A 238 10.77 -33.50 -11.40
C PHE A 238 9.73 -34.42 -12.03
N ARG A 239 10.17 -35.60 -12.51
CA ARG A 239 9.28 -36.58 -13.11
C ARG A 239 8.43 -37.27 -12.04
N GLY A 240 7.17 -37.53 -12.36
CA GLY A 240 6.25 -38.26 -11.50
C GLY A 240 4.88 -37.62 -11.46
N ASN A 241 4.01 -38.20 -10.64
CA ASN A 241 2.68 -37.68 -10.32
C ASN A 241 2.70 -36.93 -8.97
N HIS A 242 1.55 -36.41 -8.54
CA HIS A 242 1.35 -35.65 -7.31
C HIS A 242 1.60 -36.48 -6.05
N GLY A 243 1.58 -37.81 -6.16
CA GLY A 243 2.01 -38.73 -5.10
C GLY A 243 3.52 -39.00 -5.08
N THR A 244 4.25 -38.56 -6.10
CA THR A 244 5.70 -38.72 -6.20
C THR A 244 6.39 -37.64 -5.37
N GLU A 245 7.33 -38.06 -4.53
CA GLU A 245 8.19 -37.15 -3.78
C GLU A 245 9.35 -36.64 -4.66
N PRO A 246 9.85 -35.41 -4.42
CA PRO A 246 11.06 -34.94 -5.09
C PRO A 246 12.25 -35.88 -4.84
N PRO A 247 13.21 -35.98 -5.77
CA PRO A 247 14.41 -36.80 -5.57
C PRO A 247 15.17 -36.42 -4.30
N GLU A 248 15.72 -37.39 -3.58
CA GLU A 248 16.49 -37.14 -2.34
C GLU A 248 17.65 -36.15 -2.55
N SER A 249 18.33 -36.23 -3.71
CA SER A 249 19.38 -35.27 -4.08
C SER A 249 18.86 -33.84 -4.19
N THR A 250 17.68 -33.65 -4.77
CA THR A 250 17.01 -32.35 -4.89
C THR A 250 16.64 -31.80 -3.52
N ILE A 251 16.18 -32.66 -2.60
CA ILE A 251 15.92 -32.25 -1.21
C ILE A 251 17.23 -31.88 -0.49
N GLY A 252 18.31 -32.62 -0.68
CA GLY A 252 19.63 -32.27 -0.13
C GLY A 252 20.13 -30.91 -0.62
N GLU A 253 19.96 -30.61 -1.90
CA GLU A 253 20.25 -29.30 -2.50
C GLU A 253 19.37 -28.20 -1.91
N LEU A 254 18.07 -28.45 -1.74
CA LEU A 254 17.13 -27.52 -1.11
C LEU A 254 17.52 -27.20 0.35
N ILE A 255 17.87 -28.21 1.16
CA ILE A 255 18.31 -27.98 2.54
C ILE A 255 19.60 -27.18 2.59
N THR A 256 20.53 -27.44 1.66
CA THR A 256 21.77 -26.64 1.52
C THR A 256 21.46 -25.20 1.11
N TRP A 257 20.50 -24.99 0.21
CA TRP A 257 20.04 -23.66 -0.17
C TRP A 257 19.39 -22.91 1.01
N LEU A 258 18.55 -23.59 1.81
CA LEU A 258 17.93 -23.03 3.01
C LEU A 258 18.98 -22.60 4.04
N GLU A 259 20.06 -23.36 4.22
CA GLU A 259 21.13 -23.00 5.15
C GLU A 259 21.79 -21.65 4.85
N GLY A 260 21.81 -21.26 3.57
CA GLY A 260 22.30 -19.96 3.12
C GLY A 260 21.33 -18.81 3.36
N GLN A 261 20.09 -19.06 3.78
CA GLN A 261 19.08 -18.02 3.97
C GLN A 261 19.03 -17.56 5.44
N SER A 262 19.12 -16.25 5.67
CA SER A 262 18.96 -15.66 7.00
C SER A 262 18.41 -14.25 6.90
N LEU A 263 17.56 -13.86 7.85
CA LEU A 263 17.12 -12.48 8.03
C LEU A 263 18.24 -11.57 8.56
N ALA A 264 19.20 -12.12 9.32
CA ALA A 264 20.27 -11.33 9.94
C ALA A 264 21.30 -10.79 8.93
N SER A 265 21.36 -11.39 7.74
CA SER A 265 22.23 -10.96 6.64
C SER A 265 21.54 -10.04 5.64
N ARG A 266 20.27 -9.66 5.87
CA ARG A 266 19.52 -8.78 4.96
C ARG A 266 19.60 -7.34 5.41
N ASP A 267 19.76 -6.47 4.44
CA ASP A 267 19.50 -5.04 4.66
C ASP A 267 18.00 -4.83 4.88
N VAL A 268 17.66 -3.83 5.68
CA VAL A 268 16.27 -3.39 5.79
C VAL A 268 15.82 -2.89 4.41
N PRO A 269 14.73 -3.42 3.83
CA PRO A 269 14.31 -3.06 2.49
C PRO A 269 13.93 -1.58 2.44
N GLU A 270 14.39 -0.86 1.42
CA GLU A 270 14.08 0.57 1.21
C GLU A 270 12.71 0.78 0.54
N GLN A 271 12.17 -0.26 -0.09
CA GLN A 271 10.88 -0.28 -0.74
C GLN A 271 10.05 -1.43 -0.17
N LEU A 272 8.73 -1.28 -0.11
CA LEU A 272 7.77 -2.33 0.23
C LEU A 272 6.59 -2.28 -0.72
N THR A 273 6.17 -3.45 -1.20
CA THR A 273 4.96 -3.64 -2.01
C THR A 273 4.04 -4.61 -1.28
N ILE A 274 3.05 -4.07 -0.56
CA ILE A 274 2.24 -4.85 0.40
C ILE A 274 0.77 -4.79 0.03
N GLN A 275 0.10 -5.93 0.04
CA GLN A 275 -1.35 -6.06 0.03
C GLN A 275 -1.82 -6.81 1.27
N THR A 276 -2.85 -6.28 1.95
CA THR A 276 -3.34 -6.84 3.21
C THR A 276 -4.84 -6.71 3.39
N ASP A 277 -5.40 -7.66 4.13
CA ASP A 277 -6.79 -7.75 4.55
C ASP A 277 -6.92 -7.68 6.08
N GLU A 278 -5.86 -7.28 6.79
CA GLU A 278 -5.80 -7.13 8.24
C GLU A 278 -4.83 -6.00 8.64
N SER A 279 -5.15 -5.25 9.70
CA SER A 279 -4.21 -4.28 10.28
C SER A 279 -3.02 -4.99 10.93
N LYS A 280 -1.80 -4.81 10.41
CA LYS A 280 -0.58 -5.44 10.97
C LYS A 280 0.73 -4.81 10.48
N GLN A 281 1.82 -5.25 11.12
CA GLN A 281 3.19 -4.86 10.81
C GLN A 281 3.74 -5.59 9.57
N TYR A 282 4.54 -4.87 8.79
CA TYR A 282 5.34 -5.34 7.68
C TYR A 282 6.69 -4.62 7.69
N TYR A 283 7.76 -5.30 8.13
CA TYR A 283 9.08 -4.67 8.29
C TYR A 283 8.98 -3.40 9.16
N TRP A 284 9.25 -2.22 8.61
CA TRP A 284 9.16 -0.91 9.26
C TRP A 284 7.79 -0.21 9.10
N LEU A 285 6.83 -0.82 8.41
CA LEU A 285 5.51 -0.25 8.15
C LEU A 285 4.42 -1.01 8.91
N TYR A 286 3.64 -0.31 9.74
CA TYR A 286 2.34 -0.80 10.20
C TYR A 286 1.25 -0.26 9.28
N ILE A 287 0.44 -1.16 8.70
CA ILE A 287 -0.77 -0.78 7.97
C ILE A 287 -1.95 -0.96 8.91
N ASP A 288 -2.69 0.10 9.15
CA ASP A 288 -3.94 0.11 9.88
C ASP A 288 -5.07 0.30 8.88
N GLN A 289 -5.89 -0.73 8.65
CA GLN A 289 -7.08 -0.57 7.81
C GLN A 289 -8.09 0.40 8.45
N GLU A 290 -7.91 0.83 9.71
CA GLU A 290 -8.84 1.65 10.46
C GLU A 290 -10.21 0.94 10.61
N LEU A 291 -10.56 0.63 11.86
CA LEU A 291 -11.77 -0.15 12.15
C LEU A 291 -13.02 0.69 11.89
N ASP A 292 -13.59 0.58 10.68
CA ASP A 292 -14.95 1.02 10.42
C ASP A 292 -15.96 -0.02 10.93
N PHE A 293 -17.00 0.45 11.61
CA PHE A 293 -18.13 -0.39 12.01
C PHE A 293 -19.35 -0.08 11.13
N PRO A 294 -19.95 -1.07 10.46
CA PRO A 294 -19.60 -2.50 10.48
C PRO A 294 -18.31 -2.82 9.70
N HIS A 295 -17.53 -3.79 10.20
CA HIS A 295 -16.29 -4.21 9.54
C HIS A 295 -16.60 -4.80 8.17
N THR A 296 -16.05 -4.17 7.13
CA THR A 296 -16.11 -4.66 5.75
C THR A 296 -14.76 -5.21 5.37
N GLU A 297 -14.73 -6.50 5.05
CA GLU A 297 -13.55 -7.17 4.53
C GLU A 297 -13.15 -6.56 3.19
N ARG A 298 -11.88 -6.20 3.05
CA ARG A 298 -11.35 -5.51 1.87
C ARG A 298 -9.83 -5.66 1.80
N TRP A 299 -9.29 -5.31 0.64
CA TRP A 299 -7.85 -5.12 0.48
C TRP A 299 -7.46 -3.68 0.80
N THR A 300 -6.30 -3.54 1.41
CA THR A 300 -5.48 -2.33 1.46
C THR A 300 -4.16 -2.68 0.78
N THR A 301 -3.79 -1.92 -0.25
CA THR A 301 -2.50 -2.06 -0.92
C THR A 301 -1.66 -0.83 -0.68
N VAL A 302 -0.39 -1.02 -0.34
CA VAL A 302 0.58 0.04 -0.08
C VAL A 302 1.87 -0.27 -0.84
N GLU A 303 2.24 0.62 -1.75
CA GLU A 303 3.56 0.66 -2.38
C GLU A 303 4.31 1.84 -1.79
N THR A 304 5.38 1.60 -1.04
CA THR A 304 6.11 2.66 -0.34
C THR A 304 7.61 2.50 -0.48
N TRP A 305 8.33 3.61 -0.49
CA TRP A 305 9.78 3.62 -0.44
C TRP A 305 10.28 4.84 0.34
N TYR A 306 11.52 4.79 0.80
CA TYR A 306 12.16 5.92 1.47
C TYR A 306 13.59 6.16 0.99
N ASP A 307 14.07 7.39 1.18
CA ASP A 307 15.44 7.79 0.88
C ASP A 307 16.15 8.21 2.18
N ARG A 308 17.20 7.48 2.53
CA ARG A 308 17.99 7.70 3.76
C ARG A 308 18.72 9.04 3.77
N ALA A 309 19.09 9.57 2.61
CA ALA A 309 19.88 10.80 2.52
C ALA A 309 19.03 12.06 2.78
N THR A 310 17.77 12.02 2.40
CA THR A 310 16.83 13.13 2.47
C THR A 310 15.80 12.97 3.58
N GLY A 311 15.58 11.75 4.09
CA GLY A 311 14.51 11.41 5.02
C GLY A 311 13.12 11.41 4.39
N MET A 312 13.04 11.41 3.06
CA MET A 312 11.79 11.40 2.31
C MET A 312 11.17 9.99 2.31
N ILE A 313 9.85 9.93 2.44
CA ILE A 313 9.04 8.72 2.33
C ILE A 313 7.97 8.99 1.26
N SER A 314 7.82 8.07 0.32
CA SER A 314 6.74 8.06 -0.67
C SER A 314 5.85 6.86 -0.43
N ALA A 315 4.54 7.02 -0.58
CA ALA A 315 3.60 5.91 -0.52
C ALA A 315 2.43 6.09 -1.49
N THR A 316 2.09 5.05 -2.24
CA THR A 316 0.82 4.92 -2.96
C THR A 316 -0.06 3.95 -2.19
N VAL A 317 -1.28 4.37 -1.84
CA VAL A 317 -2.23 3.61 -1.02
C VAL A 317 -3.50 3.41 -1.82
N VAL A 318 -3.95 2.16 -1.93
CA VAL A 318 -5.24 1.80 -2.54
C VAL A 318 -6.10 1.16 -1.48
N ASP A 319 -7.18 1.83 -1.10
CA ASP A 319 -8.18 1.31 -0.16
C ASP A 319 -9.56 1.89 -0.46
N THR A 320 -10.59 1.04 -0.44
CA THR A 320 -11.98 1.46 -0.63
C THR A 320 -12.55 2.28 0.53
N GLN A 321 -11.84 2.28 1.66
CA GLN A 321 -12.02 3.13 2.83
C GLN A 321 -10.69 3.81 3.13
N ARG A 322 -10.59 4.49 4.27
CA ARG A 322 -9.33 5.10 4.67
C ARG A 322 -8.36 4.07 5.25
N ALA A 323 -7.07 4.35 5.14
CA ALA A 323 -6.01 3.56 5.77
C ALA A 323 -5.02 4.46 6.51
N GLY A 324 -4.58 4.01 7.68
CA GLY A 324 -3.49 4.58 8.46
C GLY A 324 -2.18 3.85 8.18
N LEU A 325 -1.10 4.61 8.04
CA LEU A 325 0.27 4.10 7.93
C LEU A 325 1.09 4.58 9.11
N ARG A 326 1.83 3.68 9.75
CA ARG A 326 2.79 4.03 10.81
C ARG A 326 4.18 3.56 10.42
N PHE A 327 5.10 4.50 10.31
CA PHE A 327 6.47 4.27 9.89
C PHE A 327 7.39 4.25 11.11
N ASP A 328 8.09 3.15 11.35
CA ASP A 328 9.13 3.03 12.37
C ASP A 328 10.43 3.66 11.84
N LEU A 329 10.66 4.93 12.19
CA LEU A 329 11.78 5.70 11.66
C LEU A 329 13.14 5.12 12.07
N ALA A 330 13.22 4.47 13.24
CA ALA A 330 14.45 3.84 13.70
C ALA A 330 14.80 2.60 12.88
N GLN A 331 13.82 1.76 12.53
CA GLN A 331 14.05 0.64 11.62
C GLN A 331 14.44 1.09 10.21
N MET A 332 13.94 2.25 9.77
CA MET A 332 14.28 2.83 8.47
C MET A 332 15.65 3.51 8.44
N ASP A 333 16.35 3.61 9.58
CA ASP A 333 17.58 4.40 9.73
C ASP A 333 17.37 5.89 9.36
N LEU A 334 16.21 6.42 9.73
CA LEU A 334 15.86 7.83 9.55
C LEU A 334 15.90 8.55 10.90
N GLU A 335 16.71 9.61 10.96
CA GLU A 335 16.75 10.50 12.13
C GLU A 335 15.40 11.23 12.29
N PRO A 336 14.69 11.06 13.42
CA PRO A 336 13.39 11.69 13.60
C PRO A 336 13.48 13.22 13.59
N ALA A 337 12.84 13.85 12.61
CA ALA A 337 12.65 15.30 12.63
C ALA A 337 11.57 15.70 13.65
N SER A 338 11.61 16.95 14.11
CA SER A 338 10.56 17.49 14.99
C SER A 338 9.19 17.50 14.30
N ARG A 339 9.17 17.63 12.97
CA ARG A 339 7.95 17.70 12.16
C ARG A 339 8.22 17.20 10.75
N TYR A 340 7.24 16.51 10.18
CA TYR A 340 7.19 16.08 8.79
C TYR A 340 6.06 16.80 8.08
N VAL A 341 6.33 17.20 6.84
CA VAL A 341 5.33 17.68 5.89
C VAL A 341 4.74 16.47 5.18
N VAL A 342 3.42 16.46 5.02
CA VAL A 342 2.69 15.45 4.25
C VAL A 342 1.96 16.14 3.11
N GLU A 343 2.39 15.85 1.89
CA GLU A 343 1.68 16.16 0.66
C GLU A 343 0.87 14.92 0.26
N GLU A 344 -0.45 15.03 0.33
CA GLU A 344 -1.36 13.94 -0.03
C GLU A 344 -2.16 14.32 -1.28
N ARG A 345 -2.28 13.40 -2.22
CA ARG A 345 -3.13 13.55 -3.41
C ARG A 345 -3.99 12.32 -3.61
N ASP A 346 -5.30 12.50 -3.63
CA ASP A 346 -6.26 11.49 -4.11
C ASP A 346 -6.15 11.43 -5.63
N LEU A 347 -5.81 10.25 -6.16
CA LEU A 347 -5.53 10.00 -7.57
C LEU A 347 -6.80 9.88 -8.42
N THR A 348 -7.96 9.71 -7.78
CA THR A 348 -9.28 9.69 -8.44
C THR A 348 -9.84 11.10 -8.55
N SER A 349 -9.93 11.82 -7.42
CA SER A 349 -10.50 13.18 -7.37
C SER A 349 -9.49 14.30 -7.60
N ASN A 350 -8.21 13.96 -7.75
CA ASN A 350 -7.07 14.90 -7.78
C ASN A 350 -7.02 15.87 -6.60
N ALA A 351 -7.80 15.63 -5.54
CA ALA A 351 -7.82 16.47 -4.36
C ALA A 351 -6.45 16.43 -3.68
N PHE A 352 -5.94 17.60 -3.33
CA PHE A 352 -4.65 17.78 -2.69
C PHE A 352 -4.83 18.25 -1.25
N TRP A 353 -4.12 17.62 -0.31
CA TRP A 353 -4.05 18.01 1.09
C TRP A 353 -2.60 18.26 1.47
N LEU A 354 -2.41 19.24 2.35
CA LEU A 354 -1.12 19.60 2.90
C LEU A 354 -1.25 19.78 4.40
N TYR A 355 -0.49 18.99 5.17
CA TYR A 355 -0.54 19.05 6.62
C TYR A 355 0.78 18.59 7.24
N TYR A 356 0.88 18.72 8.56
CA TYR A 356 2.03 18.30 9.32
C TYR A 356 1.74 17.10 10.21
N ARG A 357 2.77 16.33 10.48
CA ARG A 357 2.79 15.28 11.51
C ARG A 357 4.08 15.35 12.32
N GLU A 358 3.95 15.09 13.61
CA GLU A 358 5.07 14.95 14.52
C GLU A 358 5.19 13.45 14.84
N PRO A 359 6.40 12.87 14.79
CA PRO A 359 6.57 11.47 15.18
C PRO A 359 6.41 11.32 16.69
N GLU A 360 5.70 10.27 17.11
CA GLU A 360 5.51 9.91 18.51
C GLU A 360 6.33 8.65 18.81
N ASP A 361 7.23 8.71 19.80
CA ASP A 361 8.10 7.59 20.18
C ASP A 361 8.85 6.93 18.99
N GLY A 362 9.33 7.75 18.04
CA GLY A 362 10.04 7.30 16.85
C GLY A 362 9.14 6.77 15.72
N THR A 363 7.82 6.83 15.89
CA THR A 363 6.83 6.38 14.90
C THR A 363 6.14 7.58 14.23
N LEU A 364 6.23 7.67 12.90
CA LEU A 364 5.48 8.66 12.13
C LEU A 364 4.15 8.08 11.66
N THR A 365 3.04 8.67 12.07
CA THR A 365 1.69 8.21 11.70
C THR A 365 1.01 9.16 10.72
N VAL A 366 0.54 8.64 9.59
CA VAL A 366 -0.27 9.34 8.59
C VAL A 366 -1.53 8.52 8.29
N SER A 367 -2.59 9.16 7.81
CA SER A 367 -3.79 8.47 7.34
C SER A 367 -4.23 9.10 6.03
N THR A 368 -4.76 8.30 5.12
CA THR A 368 -5.44 8.83 3.94
C THR A 368 -6.70 9.59 4.38
N SER A 369 -7.01 10.65 3.63
CA SER A 369 -8.11 11.56 3.91
C SER A 369 -9.49 10.93 3.66
N ASN A 370 -9.57 9.93 2.80
CA ASN A 370 -10.77 9.17 2.45
C ASN A 370 -10.39 7.77 1.92
N GLY A 371 -11.40 7.01 1.49
CA GLY A 371 -11.19 5.83 0.65
C GLY A 371 -11.11 6.20 -0.82
N SER A 372 -9.97 5.89 -1.40
CA SER A 372 -9.62 6.04 -2.82
C SER A 372 -8.21 5.49 -3.04
N ASP A 373 -7.65 5.80 -4.20
CA ASP A 373 -6.24 5.65 -4.51
C ASP A 373 -5.53 6.95 -4.12
N HIS A 374 -4.55 6.92 -3.23
CA HIS A 374 -3.83 8.08 -2.73
C HIS A 374 -2.34 7.98 -3.02
N SER A 375 -1.71 9.10 -3.31
CA SER A 375 -0.24 9.25 -3.27
C SER A 375 0.14 10.19 -2.12
N LEU A 376 1.17 9.81 -1.38
CA LEU A 376 1.71 10.52 -0.24
C LEU A 376 3.18 10.81 -0.49
N TYR A 377 3.59 12.07 -0.39
CA TYR A 377 4.99 12.48 -0.31
C TYR A 377 5.22 13.13 1.05
N ILE A 378 6.07 12.49 1.84
CA ILE A 378 6.31 12.83 3.24
C ILE A 378 7.80 13.13 3.40
N TYR A 379 8.14 14.25 4.01
CA TYR A 379 9.55 14.63 4.19
C TYR A 379 9.75 15.49 5.44
N PRO A 380 10.96 15.46 6.03
CA PRO A 380 11.25 16.27 7.21
C PRO A 380 11.11 17.76 6.87
N GLU A 381 10.53 18.51 7.80
CA GLU A 381 10.58 19.95 7.73
C GLU A 381 12.02 20.44 7.88
N THR A 382 12.42 21.40 7.04
CA THR A 382 13.73 22.04 7.12
C THR A 382 13.56 23.54 7.25
N ALA A 383 14.59 24.22 7.78
CA ALA A 383 14.55 25.68 7.96
C ALA A 383 14.34 26.48 6.68
N GLY A 384 14.63 25.89 5.51
CA GLY A 384 14.47 26.54 4.21
C GLY A 384 13.20 26.15 3.47
N LYS A 385 12.39 25.20 3.95
CA LYS A 385 11.16 24.76 3.30
C LYS A 385 9.95 25.22 4.11
N HIS A 386 9.01 25.90 3.47
CA HIS A 386 7.87 26.55 4.10
C HIS A 386 6.56 26.08 3.46
N ILE A 387 5.51 26.04 4.27
CA ILE A 387 4.14 25.80 3.82
C ILE A 387 3.29 27.01 4.15
N GLU A 388 2.45 27.39 3.19
CA GLU A 388 1.44 28.41 3.39
C GLU A 388 0.10 27.95 2.81
N VAL A 389 -0.98 28.23 3.54
CA VAL A 389 -2.35 27.94 3.10
C VAL A 389 -3.13 29.24 3.07
N PHE A 390 -3.42 29.72 1.88
CA PHE A 390 -4.20 30.93 1.67
C PHE A 390 -5.69 30.56 1.65
N ARG A 391 -6.48 31.20 2.51
CA ARG A 391 -7.92 30.96 2.68
C ARG A 391 -8.79 32.18 2.35
N GLN A 392 -8.14 33.27 1.98
CA GLN A 392 -8.80 34.51 1.59
C GLN A 392 -8.67 34.65 0.08
N ALA A 393 -9.68 34.15 -0.62
CA ALA A 393 -9.80 34.28 -2.06
C ALA A 393 -10.59 35.54 -2.43
N VAL A 394 -10.29 36.05 -3.62
CA VAL A 394 -11.15 36.97 -4.37
C VAL A 394 -11.68 36.15 -5.55
N ASP A 395 -12.99 36.00 -5.66
CA ASP A 395 -13.61 35.17 -6.70
C ASP A 395 -14.93 35.73 -7.24
N THR A 396 -15.30 35.28 -8.44
CA THR A 396 -16.61 35.51 -9.07
C THR A 396 -16.85 34.48 -10.19
N THR A 397 -18.03 34.51 -10.81
CA THR A 397 -18.34 33.68 -11.99
C THR A 397 -18.60 34.56 -13.20
N LEU A 398 -17.89 34.31 -14.30
CA LEU A 398 -18.18 34.91 -15.60
C LEU A 398 -19.37 34.19 -16.22
N ASP A 399 -20.53 34.85 -16.24
CA ASP A 399 -21.81 34.30 -16.69
C ASP A 399 -22.29 34.89 -18.03
N LYS A 400 -22.38 34.02 -19.05
CA LYS A 400 -22.85 34.34 -20.40
C LYS A 400 -24.33 34.76 -20.49
N TYR A 401 -25.20 34.30 -19.59
CA TYR A 401 -26.64 34.57 -19.66
C TYR A 401 -27.04 35.90 -19.02
N TYR A 402 -26.36 36.28 -17.93
CA TYR A 402 -26.65 37.51 -17.19
C TYR A 402 -25.42 38.40 -17.14
N GLU A 403 -25.07 38.98 -18.30
CA GLU A 403 -23.87 39.80 -18.53
C GLU A 403 -23.81 41.11 -17.70
N HIS A 404 -24.72 41.37 -16.76
CA HIS A 404 -24.81 42.63 -15.99
C HIS A 404 -25.16 42.46 -14.49
N ASP A 405 -25.02 41.26 -13.90
CA ASP A 405 -25.43 40.99 -12.51
C ASP A 405 -24.25 40.73 -11.55
N SER A 406 -23.15 41.49 -11.68
CA SER A 406 -21.92 41.30 -10.88
C SER A 406 -22.17 41.42 -9.36
N ASP A 407 -23.13 42.27 -8.95
CA ASP A 407 -23.56 42.42 -7.56
C ASP A 407 -24.13 41.11 -6.96
N TYR A 408 -24.78 40.27 -7.77
CA TYR A 408 -25.34 38.99 -7.34
C TYR A 408 -24.24 37.94 -7.13
N TYR A 409 -23.26 37.91 -8.03
CA TYR A 409 -22.21 36.89 -8.01
C TYR A 409 -21.20 37.09 -6.88
N GLN A 410 -20.83 38.33 -6.54
CA GLN A 410 -19.89 38.63 -5.43
C GLN A 410 -20.45 38.25 -4.05
N GLN A 411 -21.78 38.17 -3.88
CA GLN A 411 -22.40 37.81 -2.60
C GLN A 411 -22.90 36.36 -2.59
N SER A 412 -22.70 35.64 -3.69
CA SER A 412 -23.16 34.27 -3.83
C SER A 412 -22.36 33.34 -2.94
N GLN A 413 -23.02 32.35 -2.33
CA GLN A 413 -22.34 31.26 -1.63
C GLN A 413 -21.65 30.28 -2.61
N PHE A 414 -21.94 30.37 -3.91
CA PHE A 414 -21.47 29.41 -4.91
C PHE A 414 -20.84 30.10 -6.12
N LEU A 415 -19.79 29.46 -6.63
CA LEU A 415 -19.24 29.64 -7.97
C LEU A 415 -19.90 28.62 -8.90
N TRP A 416 -20.19 29.02 -10.14
CA TRP A 416 -20.85 28.14 -11.10
C TRP A 416 -19.92 27.75 -12.24
N LEU A 417 -20.03 26.49 -12.67
CA LEU A 417 -19.18 25.90 -13.69
C LEU A 417 -20.05 25.12 -14.68
N LYS A 418 -20.04 25.55 -15.96
CA LYS A 418 -20.88 24.97 -17.03
C LYS A 418 -20.17 24.98 -18.38
N LYS A 419 -20.47 23.96 -19.20
CA LYS A 419 -19.93 23.78 -20.57
C LYS A 419 -19.96 25.05 -21.43
N ASP A 420 -19.16 25.00 -22.49
CA ASP A 420 -19.06 26.07 -23.50
C ASP A 420 -18.71 27.42 -22.87
N ASP A 421 -18.02 27.36 -21.73
CA ASP A 421 -17.70 28.49 -20.86
C ASP A 421 -18.92 29.36 -20.53
N VAL A 422 -20.11 28.78 -20.43
CA VAL A 422 -21.33 29.51 -20.06
C VAL A 422 -21.20 30.09 -18.66
N PHE A 423 -20.64 29.29 -17.73
CA PHE A 423 -20.22 29.76 -16.41
C PHE A 423 -18.75 29.39 -16.23
N SER A 424 -17.89 30.40 -16.08
CA SER A 424 -16.45 30.23 -15.86
C SER A 424 -16.07 30.89 -14.52
N PRO A 425 -15.80 30.13 -13.46
CA PRO A 425 -15.37 30.69 -12.19
C PRO A 425 -13.93 31.16 -12.29
N ILE A 426 -13.64 32.32 -11.71
CA ILE A 426 -12.33 32.96 -11.68
C ILE A 426 -11.97 33.25 -10.22
N VAL A 427 -10.74 32.90 -9.82
CA VAL A 427 -10.31 32.91 -8.42
C VAL A 427 -8.88 33.43 -8.32
N LYS A 428 -8.60 34.29 -7.35
CA LYS A 428 -7.29 34.88 -7.08
C LYS A 428 -6.99 34.92 -5.57
N PHE A 429 -5.71 34.79 -5.22
CA PHE A 429 -5.21 34.91 -3.85
C PHE A 429 -4.12 35.99 -3.77
N ASP A 430 -4.03 36.67 -2.63
CA ASP A 430 -2.90 37.55 -2.32
C ASP A 430 -1.71 36.72 -1.80
N LEU A 431 -0.57 36.85 -2.46
CA LEU A 431 0.67 36.13 -2.14
C LEU A 431 1.73 37.03 -1.48
N SER A 432 1.36 38.24 -1.06
CA SER A 432 2.28 39.24 -0.53
C SER A 432 3.03 38.82 0.74
N SER A 433 2.54 37.80 1.46
CA SER A 433 3.20 37.19 2.61
C SER A 433 4.37 36.27 2.24
N VAL A 434 4.44 35.78 1.01
CA VAL A 434 5.54 34.93 0.53
C VAL A 434 6.77 35.78 0.21
N PRO A 435 7.96 35.47 0.75
CA PRO A 435 9.17 36.22 0.46
C PRO A 435 9.54 36.23 -1.03
N GLN A 436 10.00 37.37 -1.53
CA GLN A 436 10.51 37.48 -2.90
C GLN A 436 11.76 36.61 -3.08
N GLY A 437 11.83 35.89 -4.20
CA GLY A 437 12.90 34.93 -4.47
C GLY A 437 12.66 33.53 -3.88
N ALA A 438 11.49 33.27 -3.32
CA ALA A 438 11.04 31.93 -2.98
C ALA A 438 10.94 31.05 -4.25
N ARG A 439 11.37 29.80 -4.12
CA ARG A 439 11.26 28.76 -5.14
C ARG A 439 10.05 27.89 -4.81
N VAL A 440 8.99 27.97 -5.61
CA VAL A 440 7.80 27.13 -5.46
C VAL A 440 8.17 25.68 -5.76
N LEU A 441 7.82 24.78 -4.85
CA LEU A 441 7.96 23.34 -5.02
C LEU A 441 6.66 22.70 -5.51
N SER A 442 5.53 23.12 -4.92
CA SER A 442 4.20 22.60 -5.21
C SER A 442 3.17 23.68 -4.89
N ALA A 443 2.19 23.90 -5.76
CA ALA A 443 1.04 24.75 -5.46
C ALA A 443 -0.26 24.19 -6.05
N ALA A 444 -1.32 24.18 -5.24
CA ALA A 444 -2.62 23.65 -5.63
C ALA A 444 -3.74 24.64 -5.31
N LEU A 445 -4.50 25.03 -6.33
CA LEU A 445 -5.77 25.73 -6.19
C LEU A 445 -6.84 24.69 -5.88
N ARG A 446 -7.48 24.80 -4.73
CA ARG A 446 -8.43 23.80 -4.24
C ARG A 446 -9.81 24.42 -4.05
N LEU A 447 -10.83 23.80 -4.64
CA LEU A 447 -12.22 24.25 -4.62
C LEU A 447 -13.13 23.10 -4.20
N TYR A 448 -14.10 23.39 -3.33
CA TYR A 448 -15.04 22.37 -2.85
C TYR A 448 -16.21 22.24 -3.83
N VAL A 449 -16.36 21.07 -4.45
CA VAL A 449 -17.46 20.77 -5.38
C VAL A 449 -18.68 20.39 -4.54
N TYR A 450 -19.58 21.33 -4.32
CA TYR A 450 -20.71 21.15 -3.41
C TYR A 450 -21.79 20.22 -3.99
N ARG A 451 -22.27 20.51 -5.20
CA ARG A 451 -23.30 19.70 -5.87
C ARG A 451 -23.35 19.97 -7.38
N SER A 452 -24.07 19.12 -8.09
CA SER A 452 -24.49 19.36 -9.46
C SER A 452 -25.99 19.66 -9.54
N ARG A 453 -26.41 20.37 -10.59
CA ARG A 453 -27.82 20.66 -10.89
C ARG A 453 -28.11 20.44 -12.37
N GLY A 454 -29.30 19.93 -12.67
CA GLY A 454 -29.77 19.81 -14.07
C GLY A 454 -29.07 18.74 -14.89
N ASP A 455 -28.56 17.70 -14.21
CA ASP A 455 -27.95 16.50 -14.81
C ASP A 455 -26.81 16.84 -15.81
N PRO A 456 -25.72 17.50 -15.36
CA PRO A 456 -24.52 17.66 -16.18
C PRO A 456 -23.82 16.30 -16.38
N ASP A 457 -22.81 16.28 -17.25
CA ASP A 457 -21.96 15.09 -17.42
C ASP A 457 -21.39 14.63 -16.08
N ALA A 458 -21.39 13.33 -15.82
CA ALA A 458 -20.88 12.75 -14.58
C ALA A 458 -19.35 12.89 -14.47
N ASN A 459 -18.65 12.97 -15.61
CA ASN A 459 -17.21 13.08 -15.69
C ASN A 459 -16.82 14.41 -16.34
N LEU A 460 -16.79 15.47 -15.54
CA LEU A 460 -16.59 16.81 -16.03
C LEU A 460 -15.09 17.13 -16.16
N ARG A 461 -14.56 17.16 -17.38
CA ARG A 461 -13.21 17.68 -17.66
C ARG A 461 -13.17 19.20 -17.46
N VAL A 462 -12.34 19.64 -16.53
CA VAL A 462 -12.11 21.05 -16.17
C VAL A 462 -10.64 21.40 -16.38
N ASP A 463 -10.42 22.45 -17.14
CA ASP A 463 -9.12 23.03 -17.38
C ASP A 463 -8.95 24.29 -16.54
N SER A 464 -7.82 24.43 -15.85
CA SER A 464 -7.45 25.65 -15.14
C SER A 464 -6.43 26.43 -15.97
N TYR A 465 -6.68 27.72 -16.21
CA TYR A 465 -5.79 28.60 -16.96
C TYR A 465 -5.33 29.77 -16.11
N ARG A 466 -4.03 30.10 -16.18
CA ARG A 466 -3.51 31.36 -15.63
C ARG A 466 -4.12 32.53 -16.39
N VAL A 467 -4.66 33.50 -15.65
CA VAL A 467 -5.25 34.72 -16.19
C VAL A 467 -4.14 35.76 -16.37
N ASN A 468 -4.19 36.48 -17.48
CA ASN A 468 -3.23 37.53 -17.86
C ASN A 468 -3.83 38.94 -17.74
N ARG A 469 -5.15 39.09 -17.92
CA ARG A 469 -5.84 40.38 -17.82
C ARG A 469 -6.25 40.68 -16.38
N ALA A 470 -5.98 41.91 -15.94
CA ALA A 470 -6.47 42.42 -14.66
C ALA A 470 -8.00 42.52 -14.64
N TRP A 471 -8.58 42.17 -13.50
CA TRP A 471 -10.02 42.18 -13.25
C TRP A 471 -10.33 42.58 -11.81
N VAL A 472 -11.57 42.99 -11.57
CA VAL A 472 -12.11 43.34 -10.24
C VAL A 472 -13.35 42.49 -10.00
N ASP A 473 -13.42 41.77 -8.89
CA ASP A 473 -14.49 40.82 -8.56
C ASP A 473 -15.89 41.44 -8.54
N SER A 474 -16.02 42.67 -8.03
CA SER A 474 -17.29 43.39 -8.03
C SER A 474 -17.74 43.90 -9.42
N GLU A 475 -16.83 43.93 -10.39
CA GLU A 475 -17.07 44.56 -11.71
C GLU A 475 -16.96 43.58 -12.88
N ALA A 476 -16.30 42.45 -12.68
CA ALA A 476 -16.06 41.46 -13.71
C ALA A 476 -17.35 40.70 -14.03
N ASP A 477 -17.70 40.68 -15.31
CA ASP A 477 -18.79 39.90 -15.89
C ASP A 477 -18.29 39.19 -17.17
N TYR A 478 -19.19 38.57 -17.93
CA TYR A 478 -18.81 37.85 -19.14
C TYR A 478 -18.20 38.75 -20.23
N THR A 479 -18.53 40.04 -20.28
CA THR A 479 -18.04 40.99 -21.29
C THR A 479 -16.92 41.89 -20.75
N TRP A 480 -17.00 42.29 -19.49
CA TRP A 480 -16.12 43.26 -18.85
C TRP A 480 -15.21 42.59 -17.81
N ALA A 481 -13.92 42.91 -17.84
CA ALA A 481 -12.98 42.48 -16.79
C ALA A 481 -13.00 43.45 -15.61
N GLU A 482 -13.18 44.73 -15.92
CA GLU A 482 -13.38 45.84 -14.98
C GLU A 482 -14.15 46.95 -15.73
N THR A 483 -14.72 47.90 -15.01
CA THR A 483 -15.49 49.00 -15.57
C THR A 483 -14.67 49.76 -16.61
N GLY A 484 -15.16 49.80 -17.85
CA GLY A 484 -14.49 50.50 -18.95
C GLY A 484 -13.40 49.68 -19.66
N ARG A 485 -13.15 48.42 -19.26
CA ARG A 485 -12.22 47.51 -19.95
C ARG A 485 -12.83 46.12 -20.18
N GLN A 486 -13.08 45.81 -21.45
CA GLN A 486 -13.59 44.50 -21.87
C GLN A 486 -12.51 43.42 -21.83
N TRP A 487 -12.96 42.17 -21.71
CA TRP A 487 -12.15 41.01 -22.12
C TRP A 487 -11.84 41.11 -23.62
N ALA A 488 -10.69 40.59 -24.07
CA ALA A 488 -10.38 40.52 -25.50
C ALA A 488 -11.33 39.56 -26.24
N GLN A 489 -11.77 38.49 -25.58
CA GLN A 489 -12.95 37.73 -25.97
C GLN A 489 -13.83 37.45 -24.73
N PRO A 490 -15.16 37.55 -24.86
CA PRO A 490 -16.07 37.32 -23.73
C PRO A 490 -15.81 36.02 -22.98
N GLY A 491 -15.92 36.10 -21.66
CA GLY A 491 -15.66 35.02 -20.71
C GLY A 491 -14.19 34.81 -20.42
N CYS A 492 -13.30 35.80 -20.61
CA CYS A 492 -11.84 35.61 -20.47
C CYS A 492 -11.31 34.54 -21.46
N ASN A 493 -11.68 34.68 -22.74
CA ASN A 493 -11.33 33.71 -23.80
C ASN A 493 -10.28 34.18 -24.78
N GLY A 494 -9.85 35.45 -24.71
CA GLY A 494 -8.79 35.98 -25.56
C GLY A 494 -7.44 35.37 -25.19
N VAL A 495 -6.78 34.72 -26.14
CA VAL A 495 -5.44 34.15 -25.98
C VAL A 495 -4.45 34.93 -26.84
N PRO A 496 -3.36 35.47 -26.26
CA PRO A 496 -2.95 35.38 -24.86
C PRO A 496 -3.46 36.52 -23.96
N GLU A 497 -4.25 37.46 -24.48
CA GLU A 497 -4.53 38.73 -23.80
C GLU A 497 -5.32 38.59 -22.49
N ASP A 498 -6.24 37.64 -22.41
CA ASP A 498 -7.08 37.41 -21.21
C ASP A 498 -6.49 36.30 -20.34
N ARG A 499 -6.03 35.20 -20.95
CA ARG A 499 -5.46 34.03 -20.29
C ARG A 499 -4.41 33.33 -21.16
N GLU A 500 -3.68 32.41 -20.55
CA GLU A 500 -2.76 31.53 -21.27
C GLU A 500 -3.49 30.57 -22.23
N GLY A 501 -2.80 30.18 -23.31
CA GLY A 501 -3.32 29.25 -24.31
C GLY A 501 -3.21 27.78 -23.91
N THR A 502 -2.32 27.47 -22.96
CA THR A 502 -2.12 26.13 -22.41
C THR A 502 -2.63 26.10 -20.96
N PRO A 503 -3.44 25.09 -20.57
CA PRO A 503 -3.91 24.98 -19.20
C PRO A 503 -2.74 24.73 -18.25
N SER A 504 -2.81 25.31 -17.06
CA SER A 504 -1.91 25.01 -15.93
C SER A 504 -2.17 23.61 -15.37
N SER A 505 -3.45 23.20 -15.35
CA SER A 505 -3.88 21.88 -14.91
C SER A 505 -5.11 21.46 -15.67
N VAL A 506 -5.26 20.15 -15.82
CA VAL A 506 -6.39 19.48 -16.43
C VAL A 506 -6.87 18.43 -15.45
N HIS A 507 -8.16 18.42 -15.13
CA HIS A 507 -8.70 17.50 -14.15
C HIS A 507 -10.13 17.07 -14.49
N VAL A 508 -10.53 15.85 -14.14
CA VAL A 508 -11.90 15.34 -14.34
C VAL A 508 -12.59 15.28 -12.99
N ILE A 509 -13.64 16.08 -12.81
CA ILE A 509 -14.50 16.01 -11.62
C ILE A 509 -15.51 14.88 -11.83
N GLU A 510 -15.37 13.80 -11.06
CA GLU A 510 -16.19 12.58 -11.17
C GLU A 510 -17.33 12.53 -10.14
N THR A 511 -17.26 13.33 -9.08
CA THR A 511 -18.27 13.33 -7.99
C THR A 511 -18.42 14.70 -7.32
N THR A 512 -19.39 14.79 -6.41
CA THR A 512 -19.72 16.00 -5.63
C THR A 512 -19.56 15.74 -4.13
N ASN A 513 -19.67 16.77 -3.30
CA ASN A 513 -19.36 16.75 -1.87
C ASN A 513 -17.90 16.34 -1.60
N THR A 514 -17.00 16.78 -2.48
CA THR A 514 -15.57 16.53 -2.35
C THR A 514 -14.78 17.77 -2.77
N TRP A 515 -13.53 17.83 -2.34
CA TRP A 515 -12.59 18.80 -2.85
C TRP A 515 -12.09 18.38 -4.21
N SER A 516 -11.77 19.35 -5.06
CA SER A 516 -11.01 19.16 -6.29
C SER A 516 -9.83 20.13 -6.29
N SER A 517 -8.69 19.72 -6.85
CA SER A 517 -7.49 20.55 -6.90
C SER A 517 -6.92 20.68 -8.30
N PHE A 518 -6.38 21.85 -8.59
CA PHE A 518 -5.74 22.21 -9.84
C PHE A 518 -4.30 22.57 -9.56
N ASP A 519 -3.36 21.92 -10.26
CA ASP A 519 -1.95 22.27 -10.17
C ASP A 519 -1.71 23.66 -10.76
N VAL A 520 -1.25 24.57 -9.91
CA VAL A 520 -0.91 25.95 -10.27
C VAL A 520 0.52 26.26 -9.87
N THR A 521 1.38 25.24 -9.75
CA THR A 521 2.79 25.37 -9.34
C THR A 521 3.54 26.37 -10.22
N ALA A 522 3.49 26.18 -11.55
CA ALA A 522 4.15 27.07 -12.49
C ALA A 522 3.52 28.49 -12.53
N ALA A 523 2.20 28.58 -12.40
CA ALA A 523 1.50 29.87 -12.34
C ALA A 523 1.88 30.64 -11.08
N THR A 524 1.97 29.96 -9.94
CA THR A 524 2.35 30.54 -8.64
C THR A 524 3.79 31.01 -8.65
N GLN A 525 4.73 30.26 -9.23
CA GLN A 525 6.10 30.75 -9.41
C GLN A 525 6.12 32.04 -10.24
N ALA A 526 5.39 32.09 -11.36
CA ALA A 526 5.33 33.29 -12.19
C ALA A 526 4.72 34.49 -11.44
N TRP A 527 3.70 34.27 -10.61
CA TRP A 527 3.11 35.32 -9.76
C TRP A 527 4.06 35.83 -8.68
N LEU A 528 4.94 34.99 -8.13
CA LEU A 528 5.96 35.42 -7.17
C LEU A 528 7.11 36.17 -7.85
N ASP A 529 7.46 35.77 -9.08
CA ASP A 529 8.51 36.41 -9.88
C ASP A 529 8.07 37.80 -10.38
N ASP A 530 6.80 37.96 -10.75
CA ASP A 530 6.16 39.24 -11.08
C ASP A 530 4.81 39.38 -10.37
N PRO A 531 4.77 39.96 -9.14
CA PRO A 531 3.53 40.12 -8.37
C PRO A 531 2.43 40.91 -9.09
N ALA A 532 2.77 41.81 -10.01
CA ALA A 532 1.77 42.56 -10.80
C ALA A 532 1.05 41.68 -11.83
N SER A 533 1.67 40.55 -12.22
CA SER A 533 1.09 39.57 -13.14
C SER A 533 0.06 38.64 -12.47
N ASN A 534 -0.04 38.64 -11.15
CA ASN A 534 -1.00 37.80 -10.44
C ASN A 534 -2.44 38.25 -10.71
N GLN A 535 -3.11 37.59 -11.66
CA GLN A 535 -4.54 37.76 -11.94
C GLN A 535 -5.35 36.50 -11.64
N GLY A 536 -4.76 35.55 -10.90
CA GLY A 536 -5.41 34.31 -10.52
C GLY A 536 -5.59 33.31 -11.68
N ALA A 537 -6.54 32.40 -11.50
CA ALA A 537 -6.86 31.35 -12.45
C ALA A 537 -8.35 31.34 -12.78
N VAL A 538 -8.67 30.98 -14.02
CA VAL A 538 -10.04 30.75 -14.49
C VAL A 538 -10.22 29.28 -14.82
N LEU A 539 -11.36 28.70 -14.40
CA LEU A 539 -11.74 27.35 -14.78
C LEU A 539 -12.60 27.37 -16.03
N LYS A 540 -12.31 26.42 -16.90
CA LYS A 540 -12.86 26.30 -18.25
C LYS A 540 -13.27 24.87 -18.52
N ILE A 541 -14.29 24.70 -19.33
CA ILE A 541 -14.83 23.39 -19.64
C ILE A 541 -15.04 23.25 -21.13
N GLU A 542 -14.59 22.11 -21.65
CA GLU A 542 -14.98 21.64 -22.97
C GLU A 542 -16.48 21.33 -23.05
N THR A 543 -16.99 21.15 -24.27
CA THR A 543 -18.40 20.87 -24.48
C THR A 543 -18.79 19.46 -24.00
N TYR A 544 -19.96 19.32 -23.38
CA TYR A 544 -20.55 18.02 -23.01
C TYR A 544 -22.06 17.96 -23.30
N THR A 545 -22.63 16.75 -23.29
CA THR A 545 -24.07 16.52 -23.47
C THR A 545 -24.84 16.77 -22.16
N GLY A 546 -25.93 17.54 -22.20
CA GLY A 546 -26.70 17.93 -21.01
C GLY A 546 -26.77 19.45 -20.81
N TRP A 547 -27.63 19.90 -19.90
CA TRP A 547 -27.92 21.33 -19.65
C TRP A 547 -27.45 21.81 -18.28
N GLY A 548 -27.06 20.87 -17.41
CA GLY A 548 -26.69 21.10 -16.03
C GLY A 548 -25.38 21.83 -15.83
N TRP A 549 -25.07 22.09 -14.56
CA TRP A 549 -23.87 22.78 -14.09
C TRP A 549 -23.43 22.25 -12.72
N TYR A 550 -22.21 22.57 -12.35
CA TYR A 550 -21.66 22.33 -11.01
C TYR A 550 -21.66 23.62 -10.20
N GLU A 551 -21.88 23.47 -8.90
CA GLU A 551 -21.78 24.54 -7.90
C GLU A 551 -20.58 24.24 -6.99
N LEU A 552 -19.60 25.14 -6.98
CA LEU A 552 -18.44 25.10 -6.09
C LEU A 552 -18.63 26.14 -4.98
N ALA A 553 -18.06 25.92 -3.80
CA ALA A 553 -18.10 26.92 -2.74
C ALA A 553 -17.26 28.16 -3.11
N SER A 554 -17.82 29.36 -2.93
CA SER A 554 -17.13 30.65 -3.09
C SER A 554 -16.45 31.11 -1.80
N ALA A 555 -15.74 32.24 -1.85
CA ALA A 555 -15.19 32.94 -0.70
C ALA A 555 -16.28 33.36 0.33
N GLU A 556 -17.52 33.55 -0.10
CA GLU A 556 -18.67 33.96 0.72
C GLU A 556 -19.44 32.77 1.29
N HIS A 557 -19.07 31.53 0.94
CA HIS A 557 -19.76 30.33 1.42
C HIS A 557 -19.85 30.33 2.97
N GLU A 558 -21.02 30.00 3.51
CA GLU A 558 -21.30 30.07 4.96
C GLU A 558 -20.41 29.15 5.79
N ASN A 559 -20.09 27.98 5.24
CA ASN A 559 -19.12 27.07 5.83
C ASN A 559 -17.70 27.49 5.41
N ALA A 560 -16.99 28.15 6.32
CA ALA A 560 -15.62 28.61 6.09
C ALA A 560 -14.64 27.48 5.74
N SER A 561 -14.93 26.24 6.16
CA SER A 561 -14.09 25.08 5.85
C SER A 561 -14.26 24.55 4.44
N TRP A 562 -15.15 25.11 3.61
CA TRP A 562 -15.32 24.74 2.19
C TRP A 562 -14.84 25.82 1.22
N ARG A 563 -14.46 27.00 1.74
CA ARG A 563 -14.04 28.14 0.91
C ARG A 563 -12.77 27.83 0.13
N PRO A 564 -12.55 28.45 -1.04
CA PRO A 564 -11.36 28.24 -1.84
C PRO A 564 -10.05 28.33 -1.05
N GLU A 565 -9.12 27.42 -1.34
CA GLU A 565 -7.79 27.39 -0.75
C GLU A 565 -6.72 27.42 -1.84
N LEU A 566 -5.60 28.12 -1.58
CA LEU A 566 -4.35 27.89 -2.30
C LEU A 566 -3.36 27.28 -1.31
N LEU A 567 -2.94 26.05 -1.57
CA LEU A 567 -1.94 25.34 -0.80
C LEU A 567 -0.59 25.54 -1.50
N LEU A 568 0.43 26.02 -0.77
CA LEU A 568 1.74 26.35 -1.32
C LEU A 568 2.84 25.72 -0.48
N VAL A 569 3.75 25.02 -1.14
CA VAL A 569 5.06 24.61 -0.63
C VAL A 569 6.14 25.37 -1.38
N TYR A 570 7.04 26.03 -0.66
CA TYR A 570 8.16 26.74 -1.27
C TYR A 570 9.45 26.61 -0.46
N GLU A 571 10.57 26.80 -1.12
CA GLU A 571 11.86 27.00 -0.47
C GLU A 571 12.26 28.47 -0.47
N HIS A 572 12.77 28.94 0.65
CA HIS A 572 13.37 30.25 0.75
C HIS A 572 14.53 30.21 1.74
N PHE A 573 15.73 30.44 1.21
CA PHE A 573 16.93 30.57 2.02
C PHE A 573 17.29 32.05 2.06
N PRO A 574 16.99 32.77 3.16
CA PRO A 574 17.43 34.16 3.27
C PRO A 574 18.95 34.17 3.14
N ALA A 575 19.48 35.12 2.36
CA ALA A 575 20.93 35.30 2.24
C ALA A 575 21.53 35.37 3.65
N THR A 576 22.31 34.35 4.01
CA THR A 576 22.92 34.30 5.34
C THR A 576 23.80 35.54 5.47
N ALA A 577 23.56 36.36 6.50
CA ALA A 577 24.48 37.44 6.81
C ALA A 577 25.89 36.82 6.89
N THR A 578 26.83 37.31 6.07
CA THR A 578 28.22 36.87 6.11
C THR A 578 28.67 36.94 7.57
N PRO A 579 29.11 35.82 8.20
CA PRO A 579 29.50 35.85 9.59
C PRO A 579 30.62 36.88 9.76
N THR A 580 30.34 37.94 10.51
CA THR A 580 31.38 38.86 11.00
C THR A 580 32.20 38.04 12.00
N GLY A 581 33.42 37.68 11.60
CA GLY A 581 34.31 36.84 12.40
C GLY A 581 34.47 37.40 13.80
N THR A 582 33.83 36.75 14.77
CA THR A 582 34.06 37.02 16.19
C THR A 582 35.19 36.11 16.64
N ALA A 583 36.25 36.71 17.19
CA ALA A 583 37.45 36.01 17.63
C ALA A 583 37.12 34.93 18.67
N SER A 584 37.63 33.73 18.42
CA SER A 584 37.58 32.56 19.30
C SER A 584 38.32 32.81 20.62
N PRO A 585 37.69 32.57 21.79
CA PRO A 585 38.41 32.36 23.04
C PRO A 585 38.93 30.91 23.13
N ALA A 586 40.14 30.80 23.68
CA ALA A 586 40.96 29.60 23.88
C ALA A 586 40.27 28.46 24.68
N PRO A 587 40.74 27.19 24.53
CA PRO A 587 40.14 26.03 25.17
C PRO A 587 40.43 25.99 26.67
N SER A 588 39.41 25.62 27.46
CA SER A 588 39.53 25.31 28.89
C SER A 588 39.19 23.84 29.14
N SER A 589 39.90 23.26 30.10
CA SER A 589 40.04 21.84 30.43
C SER A 589 38.76 21.10 30.82
N THR A 590 38.72 19.85 30.37
CA THR A 590 37.87 18.71 30.76
C THR A 590 37.79 18.48 32.28
N PRO A 591 36.64 18.00 32.77
CA PRO A 591 36.65 16.93 33.77
C PRO A 591 35.85 15.69 33.32
N THR A 592 36.49 14.55 33.55
CA THR A 592 36.00 13.18 33.48
C THR A 592 34.85 12.93 34.46
N VAL A 593 33.80 12.20 34.04
CA VAL A 593 32.90 11.50 34.96
C VAL A 593 32.70 10.05 34.50
N THR A 594 32.84 9.19 35.50
CA THR A 594 32.89 7.73 35.55
C THR A 594 31.54 7.05 35.32
N VAL A 595 31.58 5.87 34.69
CA VAL A 595 30.46 4.92 34.53
C VAL A 595 30.10 4.26 35.87
N SER A 596 28.82 4.02 36.12
CA SER A 596 28.38 2.98 37.06
C SER A 596 27.06 2.34 36.60
N PRO A 597 26.89 1.00 36.70
CA PRO A 597 25.76 0.27 36.12
C PRO A 597 24.64 -0.08 37.12
N THR A 598 23.60 -0.70 36.55
CA THR A 598 22.55 -1.59 37.14
C THR A 598 21.26 -0.94 37.65
N LEU A 599 20.11 -1.36 37.11
CA LEU A 599 19.23 -2.34 37.76
C LEU A 599 18.20 -2.95 36.80
N SER A 600 17.88 -4.21 37.10
CA SER A 600 16.98 -5.14 36.41
C SER A 600 15.52 -4.89 36.79
N ALA A 601 14.59 -5.22 35.88
CA ALA A 601 13.20 -5.49 36.23
C ALA A 601 12.64 -6.65 35.40
N THR A 602 12.12 -7.64 36.12
CA THR A 602 11.55 -8.91 35.68
C THR A 602 10.11 -8.79 35.19
N GLY A 603 9.79 -9.35 34.02
CA GLY A 603 8.42 -9.65 33.56
C GLY A 603 8.18 -11.16 33.53
N ARG A 604 7.04 -11.61 34.07
CA ARG A 604 6.66 -13.03 34.23
C ARG A 604 6.07 -13.60 32.93
N PRO A 605 6.33 -14.88 32.57
CA PRO A 605 5.61 -15.55 31.50
C PRO A 605 4.24 -16.07 31.98
N TYR A 606 3.22 -15.92 31.13
CA TYR A 606 1.97 -16.67 31.23
C TYR A 606 2.21 -18.09 30.69
N ARG A 607 1.75 -19.11 31.42
CA ARG A 607 1.79 -20.51 30.98
C ARG A 607 0.59 -20.79 30.07
N ALA A 608 0.83 -21.01 28.78
CA ALA A 608 -0.07 -21.77 27.93
C ALA A 608 0.31 -23.25 28.03
N TYR A 609 -0.64 -24.09 28.44
CA TYR A 609 -0.46 -25.55 28.47
C TYR A 609 -0.65 -26.06 27.04
N VAL A 610 0.44 -26.37 26.34
CA VAL A 610 0.44 -27.07 25.06
C VAL A 610 0.84 -28.52 25.32
N PRO A 611 -0.03 -29.51 25.09
CA PRO A 611 0.42 -30.90 25.05
C PRO A 611 1.27 -31.10 23.79
N ILE A 612 2.59 -30.91 23.91
CA ILE A 612 3.56 -31.24 22.86
C ILE A 612 3.84 -32.74 22.95
N VAL A 613 3.63 -33.47 21.85
CA VAL A 613 4.14 -34.85 21.74
C VAL A 613 5.61 -34.76 21.37
N ILE A 614 6.48 -34.79 22.38
CA ILE A 614 7.94 -34.82 22.19
C ILE A 614 8.35 -36.24 21.84
N LYS A 615 8.94 -36.43 20.66
CA LYS A 615 9.70 -37.63 20.34
C LYS A 615 11.19 -37.27 20.27
N PRO A 616 12.06 -37.91 21.06
CA PRO A 616 13.50 -37.84 20.83
C PRO A 616 13.80 -38.43 19.45
N GLY A 617 14.60 -37.75 18.64
CA GLY A 617 15.25 -38.40 17.50
C GLY A 617 16.11 -39.57 18.01
N THR A 618 16.00 -40.72 17.37
CA THR A 618 16.82 -41.91 17.68
C THR A 618 18.24 -41.75 17.19
#